data_AF-A0A6I9TR86-F1
#
_entry.id   AF-A0A6I9TR86-F1
#
_cell.length_a   1.000
_cell.length_b   1.000
_cell.length_c   1.000
_cell.angle_alpha   90.00
_cell.angle_beta   90.00
_cell.angle_gamma   90.00
#
_symmetry.space_group_name_H-M   'P 1'
#
loop_
_entity.id
_entity.type
_entity.pdbx_description
1 polymer ?
#
loop_
_entity_poly.entity_id
_entity_poly.type
_entity_poly.pdbx_seq_one_letter_code
_entity_poly.pdbx_strand_id
1 'polypeptide(L)'
;MVDNKAILSFPSYSSFPPMSVSGIQGQLLEVTVVGCNKLKDTEWISRQDPYVCLEYASTKFRTRTCTDGGKNPTFQEKFVFTLIEGLREISVVVWNSNTLTFDDLIGSGKVQLQKVLSQGYDDTAWPLQDKKGRYAGEVRLILHYANANKPAANHAPSAPPYAGTPGPQVPLYSTPPSVASYPPTSYAPPPPYSSYAPNSAGYPPPPYHHQPAAYPPSYPPTSSYPPPYSSYPPPPQDPHYYPPGSYPPPPYPPPPF
;
A
#
# COMPACT_ATOMS: atom_id res chain seq x y z
N MET A 1 4.64 49.57 6.77
CA MET A 1 4.09 48.26 7.17
C MET A 1 4.68 47.25 6.20
N VAL A 2 5.56 46.37 6.69
CA VAL A 2 6.35 45.46 5.85
C VAL A 2 5.70 44.07 5.89
N ASP A 3 5.46 43.51 4.71
CA ASP A 3 4.89 42.18 4.48
C ASP A 3 5.84 41.06 4.91
N ASN A 4 5.41 40.23 5.87
CA ASN A 4 6.11 39.00 6.25
C ASN A 4 5.44 37.79 5.58
N LYS A 5 5.88 37.46 4.36
CA LYS A 5 5.66 36.13 3.77
C LYS A 5 6.56 35.13 4.50
N ALA A 6 5.96 34.27 5.33
CA ALA A 6 6.64 33.12 5.91
C ALA A 6 7.01 32.13 4.79
N ILE A 7 8.29 32.16 4.39
CA ILE A 7 8.91 31.09 3.60
C ILE A 7 9.12 29.94 4.58
N LEU A 8 8.40 28.84 4.37
CA LEU A 8 8.67 27.58 5.06
C LEU A 8 10.04 27.07 4.58
N SER A 9 11.08 27.36 5.35
CA SER A 9 12.42 26.81 5.13
C SER A 9 12.39 25.34 5.49
N PHE A 10 12.60 24.46 4.50
CA PHE A 10 12.98 23.08 4.79
C PHE A 10 14.34 23.08 5.50
N PRO A 11 14.59 22.21 6.48
CA PRO A 11 15.94 22.05 7.02
C PRO A 11 16.86 21.58 5.90
N SER A 12 17.90 22.37 5.63
CA SER A 12 19.02 21.97 4.77
C SER A 12 19.74 20.83 5.47
N TYR A 13 19.47 19.60 5.06
CA TYR A 13 20.25 18.45 5.52
C TYR A 13 21.70 18.64 5.05
N SER A 14 22.63 18.60 5.99
CA SER A 14 24.06 18.47 5.73
C SER A 14 24.27 17.36 4.69
N SER A 15 25.08 17.65 3.67
CA SER A 15 25.49 16.70 2.65
C SER A 15 26.20 15.52 3.33
N PHE A 16 25.45 14.47 3.64
CA PHE A 16 26.04 13.16 3.86
C PHE A 16 26.36 12.58 2.48
N PRO A 17 27.51 11.91 2.31
CA PRO A 17 27.76 11.17 1.08
C PRO A 17 26.59 10.21 0.84
N PRO A 18 26.19 9.96 -0.43
CA PRO A 18 25.18 8.96 -0.71
C PRO A 18 25.71 7.61 -0.23
N MET A 19 25.29 7.20 0.96
CA MET A 19 25.51 5.83 1.40
C MET A 19 24.73 4.96 0.43
N SER A 20 25.46 4.26 -0.44
CA SER A 20 24.90 3.21 -1.26
C SER A 20 24.47 2.09 -0.31
N VAL A 21 23.25 2.18 0.20
CA VAL A 21 22.61 1.07 0.90
C VAL A 21 22.23 0.03 -0.16
N SER A 22 23.25 -0.66 -0.64
CA SER A 22 23.13 -1.80 -1.55
C SER A 22 22.76 -3.02 -0.72
N GLY A 23 21.91 -3.90 -1.27
CA GLY A 23 21.56 -5.15 -0.59
C GLY A 23 20.39 -5.08 0.39
N ILE A 24 19.48 -4.11 0.26
CA ILE A 24 18.21 -4.11 1.02
C ILE A 24 17.14 -5.01 0.39
N GLN A 25 17.36 -5.50 -0.84
CA GLN A 25 16.42 -6.34 -1.59
C GLN A 25 15.95 -7.53 -0.72
N GLY A 26 14.65 -7.67 -0.56
CA GLY A 26 14.05 -8.78 0.18
C GLY A 26 14.09 -8.66 1.71
N GLN A 27 14.74 -7.63 2.26
CA GLN A 27 14.79 -7.41 3.71
C GLN A 27 13.46 -6.85 4.24
N LEU A 28 13.15 -7.09 5.50
CA LEU A 28 11.89 -6.64 6.11
C LEU A 28 12.05 -5.26 6.77
N LEU A 29 11.09 -4.38 6.50
CA LEU A 29 10.91 -3.10 7.18
C LEU A 29 9.61 -3.16 7.98
N GLU A 30 9.69 -2.97 9.29
CA GLU A 30 8.52 -2.79 10.14
C GLU A 30 8.11 -1.31 10.14
N VAL A 31 6.82 -1.04 9.94
CA VAL A 31 6.25 0.31 9.95
C VAL A 31 5.04 0.31 10.88
N THR A 32 5.13 1.10 11.95
CA THR A 32 4.03 1.30 12.89
C THR A 32 3.38 2.65 12.65
N VAL A 33 2.07 2.64 12.36
CA VAL A 33 1.24 3.85 12.32
C VAL A 33 0.82 4.17 13.74
N VAL A 34 1.45 5.18 14.34
CA VAL A 34 1.15 5.58 15.72
C VAL A 34 -0.17 6.34 15.77
N GLY A 35 -0.29 7.39 14.96
CA GLY A 35 -1.41 8.32 14.99
C GLY A 35 -1.23 9.46 13.99
N CYS A 36 -2.21 10.34 13.94
CA CYS A 36 -2.11 11.61 13.22
C CYS A 36 -2.33 12.78 14.18
N ASN A 37 -1.87 13.97 13.78
CA ASN A 37 -2.00 15.17 14.56
C ASN A 37 -2.39 16.36 13.67
N LYS A 38 -3.26 17.23 14.19
CA LYS A 38 -3.70 18.46 13.51
C LYS A 38 -4.26 18.19 12.11
N LEU A 39 -4.99 17.09 11.94
CA LEU A 39 -5.62 16.81 10.65
C LEU A 39 -6.56 17.94 10.24
N LYS A 40 -6.56 18.26 8.96
CA LYS A 40 -7.56 19.14 8.36
C LYS A 40 -8.94 18.51 8.55
N ASP A 41 -9.90 19.33 8.97
CA ASP A 41 -11.30 18.91 9.05
C ASP A 41 -11.89 18.78 7.65
N THR A 42 -12.48 17.63 7.35
CA THR A 42 -13.27 17.41 6.14
C THR A 42 -14.77 17.40 6.42
N GLU A 43 -15.18 17.26 7.69
CA GLU A 43 -16.57 17.20 8.12
C GLU A 43 -17.09 18.55 8.63
N TRP A 44 -18.38 18.81 8.45
CA TRP A 44 -19.04 20.05 8.90
C TRP A 44 -20.07 19.83 10.01
N ILE A 45 -20.66 18.64 10.12
CA ILE A 45 -21.65 18.29 11.18
C ILE A 45 -21.07 17.28 12.17
N SER A 46 -20.36 16.25 11.71
CA SER A 46 -19.91 15.14 12.54
C SER A 46 -18.43 15.23 12.88
N ARG A 47 -17.96 14.31 13.72
CA ARG A 47 -16.54 14.03 13.85
C ARG A 47 -16.08 13.20 12.66
N GLN A 48 -14.84 13.44 12.23
CA GLN A 48 -14.20 12.61 11.22
C GLN A 48 -13.73 11.26 11.79
N ASP A 49 -13.77 10.25 10.94
CA ASP A 49 -13.41 8.84 11.17
C ASP A 49 -12.16 8.47 10.37
N PRO A 50 -10.97 8.94 10.78
CA PRO A 50 -9.78 8.81 9.96
C PRO A 50 -9.24 7.38 9.90
N TYR A 51 -8.64 7.01 8.77
CA TYR A 51 -7.79 5.84 8.59
C TYR A 51 -6.58 6.16 7.70
N VAL A 52 -5.50 5.37 7.85
CA VAL A 52 -4.25 5.57 7.12
C VAL A 52 -4.01 4.43 6.16
N CYS A 53 -3.73 4.76 4.90
CA CYS A 53 -3.24 3.85 3.88
C CYS A 53 -1.73 4.06 3.68
N LEU A 54 -0.97 2.96 3.74
CA LEU A 54 0.45 2.91 3.40
C LEU A 54 0.62 2.18 2.08
N GLU A 55 1.40 2.74 1.17
CA GLU A 55 1.68 2.14 -0.13
C GLU A 55 3.18 2.15 -0.41
N TYR A 56 3.70 0.97 -0.74
CA TYR A 56 5.10 0.75 -1.10
C TYR A 56 5.15 -0.23 -2.28
N ALA A 57 5.63 0.26 -3.43
CA ALA A 57 5.51 -0.45 -4.71
C ALA A 57 4.06 -0.91 -4.97
N SER A 58 3.82 -2.22 -5.12
CA SER A 58 2.49 -2.80 -5.32
C SER A 58 1.80 -3.22 -4.01
N THR A 59 2.48 -3.12 -2.87
CA THR A 59 1.94 -3.50 -1.57
C THR A 59 1.22 -2.33 -0.93
N LYS A 60 -0.04 -2.55 -0.52
CA LYS A 60 -0.85 -1.57 0.19
C LYS A 60 -1.33 -2.15 1.51
N PHE A 61 -1.24 -1.36 2.56
CA PHE A 61 -1.85 -1.65 3.87
C PHE A 61 -2.77 -0.51 4.27
N ARG A 62 -3.78 -0.83 5.08
CA ARG A 62 -4.71 0.13 5.65
C ARG A 62 -4.90 -0.17 7.13
N THR A 63 -4.91 0.86 7.96
CA THR A 63 -5.28 0.74 9.38
C THR A 63 -6.77 0.53 9.53
N ARG A 64 -7.20 0.08 10.72
CA ARG A 64 -8.60 0.24 11.10
C ARG A 64 -8.98 1.72 11.11
N THR A 65 -10.26 1.97 10.89
CA THR A 65 -10.85 3.30 11.04
C THR A 65 -10.90 3.67 12.53
N CYS A 66 -10.44 4.86 12.86
CA CYS A 66 -10.56 5.44 14.21
C CYS A 66 -11.89 6.20 14.29
N THR A 67 -12.97 5.49 14.63
CA THR A 67 -14.31 6.08 14.76
C THR A 67 -14.32 7.20 15.81
N ASP A 68 -14.94 8.33 15.46
CA ASP A 68 -14.94 9.59 16.23
C ASP A 68 -13.53 10.09 16.60
N GLY A 69 -12.52 9.70 15.81
CA GLY A 69 -11.10 9.98 16.07
C GLY A 69 -10.71 11.45 15.94
N GLY A 70 -11.54 12.25 15.26
CA GLY A 70 -11.35 13.69 15.11
C GLY A 70 -9.99 14.03 14.49
N LYS A 71 -9.38 15.14 14.91
CA LYS A 71 -8.14 15.66 14.30
C LYS A 71 -6.84 15.01 14.80
N ASN A 72 -6.94 14.16 15.82
CA ASN A 72 -5.79 13.56 16.51
C ASN A 72 -5.99 12.05 16.77
N PRO A 73 -6.28 11.25 15.72
CA PRO A 73 -6.54 9.82 15.89
C PRO A 73 -5.28 9.06 16.29
N THR A 74 -5.47 7.96 17.03
CA THR A 74 -4.42 7.01 17.41
C THR A 74 -4.76 5.64 16.87
N PHE A 75 -3.78 4.96 16.27
CA PHE A 75 -3.95 3.65 15.63
C PHE A 75 -3.13 2.57 16.31
N GLN A 76 -1.83 2.82 16.53
CA GLN A 76 -0.87 1.85 17.08
C GLN A 76 -0.85 0.51 16.29
N GLU A 77 -0.93 0.60 14.96
CA GLU A 77 -0.99 -0.57 14.07
C GLU A 77 0.34 -0.78 13.35
N LYS A 78 0.83 -2.03 13.34
CA LYS A 78 2.13 -2.39 12.75
C LYS A 78 1.93 -3.19 11.45
N PHE A 79 2.68 -2.81 10.42
CA PHE A 79 2.76 -3.46 9.12
C PHE A 79 4.20 -3.82 8.80
N VAL A 80 4.38 -4.77 7.88
CA VAL A 80 5.71 -5.21 7.44
C VAL A 80 5.77 -5.14 5.92
N PHE A 81 6.76 -4.43 5.40
CA PHE A 81 7.06 -4.36 3.97
C PHE A 81 8.33 -5.15 3.64
N THR A 82 8.34 -5.77 2.47
CA THR A 82 9.56 -6.31 1.87
C THR A 82 10.24 -5.21 1.07
N LEU A 83 11.44 -4.83 1.47
CA LEU A 83 12.23 -3.79 0.83
C LEU A 83 12.66 -4.20 -0.58
N ILE A 84 12.75 -3.19 -1.44
CA ILE A 84 13.10 -3.33 -2.86
C ILE A 84 14.26 -2.36 -3.09
N GLU A 85 15.31 -2.85 -3.74
CA GLU A 85 16.46 -2.03 -4.07
C GLU A 85 16.07 -0.86 -5.00
N GLY A 86 16.72 0.28 -4.83
CA GLY A 86 16.36 1.52 -5.53
C GLY A 86 15.11 2.26 -5.01
N LEU A 87 14.15 1.59 -4.37
CA LEU A 87 12.96 2.26 -3.82
C LEU A 87 13.25 2.83 -2.42
N ARG A 88 12.95 4.11 -2.20
CA ARG A 88 13.37 4.86 -0.99
C ARG A 88 12.24 5.64 -0.31
N GLU A 89 11.01 5.48 -0.79
CA GLU A 89 9.85 6.22 -0.30
C GLU A 89 8.67 5.28 -0.03
N ILE A 90 7.95 5.52 1.07
CA ILE A 90 6.59 4.99 1.29
C ILE A 90 5.61 6.13 1.08
N SER A 91 4.57 5.88 0.29
CA SER A 91 3.45 6.80 0.14
C SER A 91 2.47 6.59 1.30
N VAL A 92 2.04 7.67 1.93
CA VAL A 92 1.03 7.65 2.99
C VAL A 92 -0.15 8.50 2.59
N VAL A 93 -1.36 7.99 2.81
CA VAL A 93 -2.61 8.67 2.48
C VAL A 93 -3.56 8.54 3.66
N VAL A 94 -4.10 9.65 4.13
CA VAL A 94 -5.06 9.69 5.23
C VAL A 94 -6.43 10.06 4.68
N TRP A 95 -7.41 9.22 4.99
CA TRP A 95 -8.79 9.34 4.53
C TRP A 95 -9.71 9.48 5.73
N ASN A 96 -10.85 10.15 5.53
CA ASN A 96 -12.00 10.14 6.40
C ASN A 96 -12.98 9.07 5.89
N SER A 97 -13.40 8.14 6.74
CA SER A 97 -14.39 7.13 6.35
C SER A 97 -15.79 7.70 6.44
N ASN A 98 -16.60 7.49 5.40
CA ASN A 98 -17.99 7.93 5.38
C ASN A 98 -18.91 6.73 5.12
N THR A 99 -19.93 6.53 5.96
CA THR A 99 -20.83 5.36 5.81
C THR A 99 -21.80 5.50 4.65
N LEU A 100 -22.24 6.73 4.34
CA LEU A 100 -23.29 7.01 3.35
C LEU A 100 -22.75 7.59 2.03
N THR A 101 -21.49 8.02 2.01
CA THR A 101 -20.85 8.66 0.86
C THR A 101 -19.47 8.05 0.61
N PHE A 102 -18.80 8.51 -0.44
CA PHE A 102 -17.39 8.16 -0.64
C PHE A 102 -16.53 8.77 0.46
N ASP A 103 -15.45 8.06 0.80
CA ASP A 103 -14.44 8.52 1.74
C ASP A 103 -13.72 9.77 1.21
N ASP A 104 -13.50 10.73 2.11
CA ASP A 104 -12.84 11.99 1.78
C ASP A 104 -11.34 11.95 2.04
N LEU A 105 -10.55 12.40 1.07
CA LEU A 105 -9.11 12.55 1.27
C LEU A 105 -8.84 13.72 2.21
N ILE A 106 -8.24 13.44 3.36
CA ILE A 106 -7.74 14.46 4.29
C ILE A 106 -6.41 15.00 3.77
N GLY A 107 -5.44 14.09 3.53
CA GLY A 107 -4.15 14.47 2.97
C GLY A 107 -3.23 13.29 2.67
N SER A 108 -2.15 13.55 1.93
CA SER A 108 -1.14 12.57 1.56
C SER A 108 0.28 13.08 1.77
N GLY A 109 1.23 12.17 1.89
CA GLY A 109 2.63 12.48 2.10
C GLY A 109 3.55 11.37 1.60
N LYS A 110 4.86 11.64 1.64
CA LYS A 110 5.92 10.70 1.30
C LYS A 110 6.91 10.60 2.45
N VAL A 111 7.17 9.38 2.87
CA VAL A 111 8.04 9.04 4.00
C VAL A 111 9.37 8.55 3.44
N GLN A 112 10.46 9.25 3.76
CA GLN A 112 11.79 8.92 3.26
C GLN A 112 12.42 7.82 4.12
N LEU A 113 12.91 6.77 3.47
CA LEU A 113 13.50 5.61 4.16
C LEU A 113 14.98 5.80 4.53
N GLN A 114 15.63 6.87 4.07
CA GLN A 114 17.07 7.07 4.26
C GLN A 114 17.51 7.00 5.74
N LYS A 115 16.75 7.62 6.65
CA LYS A 115 17.07 7.63 8.08
C LYS A 115 16.97 6.22 8.68
N VAL A 116 15.86 5.52 8.48
CA VAL A 116 15.70 4.16 9.03
C VAL A 116 16.67 3.15 8.38
N LEU A 117 16.99 3.29 7.10
CA LEU A 117 17.94 2.39 6.43
C LEU A 117 19.38 2.59 6.91
N SER A 118 19.74 3.80 7.37
CA SER A 118 21.08 4.11 7.88
C SER A 118 21.21 3.89 9.40
N GLN A 119 20.16 4.15 10.17
CA GLN A 119 20.20 4.13 11.63
C GLN A 119 19.47 2.91 12.24
N GLY A 120 18.68 2.20 11.43
CA GLY A 120 17.85 1.08 11.86
C GLY A 120 16.53 1.48 12.51
N TYR A 121 16.32 2.77 12.77
CA TYR A 121 15.14 3.28 13.47
C TYR A 121 14.77 4.70 13.03
N ASP A 122 13.48 4.99 12.93
CA ASP A 122 12.97 6.35 12.70
C ASP A 122 11.58 6.54 13.33
N ASP A 123 11.47 7.36 14.38
CA ASP A 123 10.21 7.82 14.96
C ASP A 123 10.03 9.31 14.61
N THR A 124 9.23 9.59 13.59
CA THR A 124 9.07 10.95 13.04
C THR A 124 7.62 11.21 12.63
N ALA A 125 7.16 12.45 12.81
CA ALA A 125 5.93 12.96 12.24
C ALA A 125 6.19 13.53 10.83
N TRP A 126 5.43 13.06 9.85
CA TRP A 126 5.55 13.44 8.44
C TRP A 126 4.38 14.34 8.04
N PRO A 127 4.65 15.51 7.41
CA PRO A 127 3.58 16.42 7.01
C PRO A 127 2.74 15.82 5.88
N LEU A 128 1.44 16.09 5.96
CA LEU A 128 0.45 15.71 4.95
C LEU A 128 0.00 16.95 4.18
N GLN A 129 -0.32 16.76 2.91
CA GLN A 129 -0.85 17.79 2.03
C GLN A 129 -2.23 17.40 1.50
N ASP A 130 -3.15 18.36 1.45
CA ASP A 130 -4.46 18.16 0.81
C ASP A 130 -4.34 18.15 -0.72
N LYS A 131 -5.47 17.92 -1.42
CA LYS A 131 -5.54 17.95 -2.89
C LYS A 131 -5.02 19.26 -3.53
N LYS A 132 -4.90 20.34 -2.75
CA LYS A 132 -4.43 21.66 -3.19
C LYS A 132 -2.97 21.92 -2.79
N GLY A 133 -2.26 20.91 -2.26
CA GLY A 133 -0.88 21.05 -1.78
C GLY A 133 -0.74 21.81 -0.47
N ARG A 134 -1.83 22.05 0.26
CA ARG A 134 -1.80 22.80 1.54
C ARG A 134 -1.61 21.83 2.69
N TYR A 135 -0.93 22.29 3.74
CA TYR A 135 -0.75 21.51 4.97
C TYR A 135 -2.10 20.98 5.49
N ALA A 136 -2.17 19.68 5.73
CA ALA A 136 -3.38 18.96 6.12
C ALA A 136 -3.21 18.14 7.41
N GLY A 137 -2.17 18.45 8.18
CA GLY A 137 -1.80 17.73 9.40
C GLY A 137 -0.51 16.94 9.22
N GLU A 138 -0.25 16.04 10.16
CA GLU A 138 0.94 15.18 10.17
C GLU A 138 0.57 13.76 10.59
N VAL A 139 1.29 12.77 10.05
CA VAL A 139 1.18 11.36 10.45
C VAL A 139 2.46 10.95 11.15
N ARG A 140 2.35 10.40 12.37
CA ARG A 140 3.50 9.88 13.11
C ARG A 140 3.68 8.40 12.83
N LEU A 141 4.87 8.06 12.32
CA LEU A 141 5.25 6.69 12.03
C LEU A 141 6.50 6.33 12.82
N ILE A 142 6.56 5.07 13.26
CA ILE A 142 7.78 4.45 13.78
C ILE A 142 8.22 3.39 12.78
N LEU A 143 9.41 3.56 12.21
CA LEU A 143 10.02 2.65 11.25
C LEU A 143 11.17 1.91 11.94
N HIS A 144 11.27 0.62 11.69
CA HIS A 144 12.33 -0.21 12.26
C HIS A 144 12.91 -1.16 11.20
N TYR A 145 14.23 -1.11 11.05
CA TYR A 145 15.00 -1.90 10.11
C TYR A 145 16.18 -2.58 10.82
N ALA A 146 16.03 -3.87 11.11
CA ALA A 146 16.99 -4.62 11.93
C ALA A 146 18.38 -4.79 11.30
N ASN A 147 18.55 -4.51 10.00
CA ASN A 147 19.78 -4.81 9.26
C ASN A 147 20.68 -3.59 8.99
N ALA A 148 20.35 -2.39 9.49
CA ALA A 148 21.11 -1.16 9.23
C ALA A 148 22.60 -1.23 9.61
N ASN A 149 22.93 -2.05 10.62
CA ASN A 149 24.29 -2.17 11.17
C ASN A 149 24.99 -3.49 10.79
N LYS A 150 24.40 -4.32 9.93
CA LYS A 150 25.08 -5.52 9.46
C LYS A 150 25.88 -5.18 8.20
N PRO A 151 27.21 -5.39 8.17
CA PRO A 151 27.95 -5.27 6.93
C PRO A 151 27.26 -6.15 5.90
N ALA A 152 27.01 -5.60 4.70
CA ALA A 152 26.34 -6.29 3.61
C ALA A 152 26.95 -7.69 3.49
N ALA A 153 26.18 -8.72 3.87
CA ALA A 153 26.59 -10.07 3.62
C ALA A 153 26.67 -10.16 2.10
N ASN A 154 27.88 -10.26 1.58
CA ASN A 154 28.14 -10.47 0.16
C ASN A 154 27.28 -11.66 -0.27
N HIS A 155 26.15 -11.38 -0.94
CA HIS A 155 25.52 -12.36 -1.79
C HIS A 155 26.46 -12.53 -2.99
N ALA A 156 27.53 -13.30 -2.76
CA ALA A 156 28.36 -13.79 -3.84
C ALA A 156 27.45 -14.66 -4.72
N PRO A 157 27.32 -14.36 -6.02
CA PRO A 157 26.75 -15.35 -6.93
C PRO A 157 27.65 -16.57 -6.85
N SER A 158 27.10 -17.71 -6.41
CA SER A 158 27.76 -19.01 -6.44
C SER A 158 27.98 -19.44 -7.90
N ALA A 159 28.93 -18.80 -8.58
CA ALA A 159 29.52 -19.32 -9.79
C ALA A 159 30.67 -20.24 -9.37
N PRO A 160 30.65 -21.54 -9.72
CA PRO A 160 31.79 -22.40 -9.44
C PRO A 160 33.02 -21.88 -10.19
N PRO A 161 34.18 -21.76 -9.54
CA PRO A 161 35.39 -21.33 -10.23
C PRO A 161 35.80 -22.42 -11.21
N TYR A 162 35.71 -22.11 -12.51
CA TYR A 162 36.38 -22.90 -13.53
C TYR A 162 37.89 -22.67 -13.34
N ALA A 163 38.57 -23.61 -12.70
CA ALA A 163 40.01 -23.60 -12.55
C ALA A 163 40.64 -23.80 -13.94
N GLY A 164 41.10 -22.71 -14.56
CA GLY A 164 41.94 -22.76 -15.76
C GLY A 164 43.33 -23.24 -15.38
N THR A 165 43.71 -24.42 -15.84
CA THR A 165 45.09 -24.91 -15.80
C THR A 165 45.99 -24.05 -16.71
N PRO A 166 47.18 -23.60 -16.29
CA PRO A 166 48.12 -22.95 -17.18
C PRO A 166 48.78 -24.00 -18.08
N GLY A 167 48.55 -23.94 -19.39
CA GLY A 167 49.26 -24.75 -20.37
C GLY A 167 50.74 -24.31 -20.49
N PRO A 168 51.70 -25.26 -20.63
CA PRO A 168 53.10 -24.92 -20.81
C PRO A 168 53.36 -24.22 -22.15
N GLN A 169 54.13 -23.15 -22.08
CA GLN A 169 54.61 -22.35 -23.21
C GLN A 169 55.61 -23.17 -24.04
N VAL A 170 55.36 -23.34 -25.33
CA VAL A 170 56.33 -23.91 -26.29
C VAL A 170 57.02 -22.77 -27.08
N PRO A 171 58.35 -22.82 -27.34
CA PRO A 171 59.04 -21.76 -28.05
C PRO A 171 58.81 -21.79 -29.57
N LEU A 172 58.90 -20.60 -30.16
CA LEU A 172 58.78 -20.25 -31.59
C LEU A 172 59.64 -21.13 -32.53
N TYR A 173 59.06 -21.41 -33.70
CA TYR A 173 59.61 -22.19 -34.83
C TYR A 173 60.94 -21.66 -35.41
N SER A 174 61.80 -22.61 -35.80
CA SER A 174 62.72 -22.51 -36.95
C SER A 174 62.03 -23.01 -38.23
N THR A 175 62.47 -22.50 -39.38
CA THR A 175 61.97 -22.68 -40.76
C THR A 175 61.96 -24.12 -41.30
N PRO A 176 61.28 -24.39 -42.45
CA PRO A 176 60.62 -25.67 -42.73
C PRO A 176 61.41 -26.63 -43.63
N PRO A 177 60.93 -27.86 -43.77
CA PRO A 177 60.92 -28.50 -45.08
C PRO A 177 59.53 -28.99 -45.49
N SER A 178 59.49 -29.34 -46.76
CA SER A 178 58.37 -29.39 -47.68
C SER A 178 57.73 -30.78 -47.82
N VAL A 179 56.44 -30.74 -48.20
CA VAL A 179 55.60 -31.75 -48.89
C VAL A 179 55.29 -33.08 -48.18
N ALA A 180 54.02 -33.25 -47.80
CA ALA A 180 53.23 -34.43 -48.16
C ALA A 180 51.74 -34.10 -48.06
N SER A 181 51.04 -34.36 -49.16
CA SER A 181 49.60 -34.24 -49.36
C SER A 181 48.79 -35.18 -48.46
N TYR A 182 47.87 -34.63 -47.67
CA TYR A 182 46.85 -35.39 -46.95
C TYR A 182 45.46 -35.22 -47.62
N PRO A 183 44.62 -36.27 -47.66
CA PRO A 183 43.30 -36.23 -48.28
C PRO A 183 42.31 -35.36 -47.46
N PRO A 184 41.26 -34.81 -48.08
CA PRO A 184 40.27 -34.01 -47.37
C PRO A 184 39.49 -34.90 -46.40
N THR A 185 39.61 -34.64 -45.10
CA THR A 185 38.73 -35.21 -44.10
C THR A 185 37.42 -34.44 -44.14
N SER A 186 36.35 -35.16 -44.44
CA SER A 186 34.97 -34.68 -44.49
C SER A 186 34.55 -34.11 -43.13
N TYR A 187 34.18 -32.83 -43.10
CA TYR A 187 33.41 -32.28 -42.00
C TYR A 187 32.09 -33.03 -41.88
N ALA A 188 31.84 -33.65 -40.73
CA ALA A 188 30.51 -34.15 -40.39
C ALA A 188 29.59 -32.94 -40.14
N PRO A 189 28.39 -32.89 -40.75
CA PRO A 189 27.43 -31.83 -40.45
C PRO A 189 26.89 -31.96 -39.03
N PRO A 190 26.51 -30.84 -38.37
CA PRO A 190 25.84 -30.88 -37.08
C PRO A 190 24.50 -31.63 -37.18
N PRO A 191 24.03 -32.26 -36.09
CA PRO A 191 22.75 -32.97 -36.10
C PRO A 191 21.61 -31.99 -36.40
N PRO A 192 20.59 -32.40 -37.17
CA PRO A 192 19.44 -31.55 -37.44
C PRO A 192 18.65 -31.29 -36.15
N TYR A 193 18.21 -30.04 -35.99
CA TYR A 193 17.18 -29.67 -35.03
C TYR A 193 15.96 -30.57 -35.23
N SER A 194 15.54 -31.27 -34.17
CA SER A 194 14.25 -31.94 -34.15
C SER A 194 13.15 -30.89 -34.20
N SER A 195 12.54 -30.73 -35.38
CA SER A 195 11.27 -30.04 -35.53
C SER A 195 10.22 -30.79 -34.73
N TYR A 196 9.71 -30.17 -33.67
CA TYR A 196 8.50 -30.64 -33.00
C TYR A 196 7.36 -30.66 -34.02
N ALA A 197 6.82 -31.86 -34.26
CA ALA A 197 5.59 -32.02 -35.01
C ALA A 197 4.42 -31.38 -34.23
N PRO A 198 3.43 -30.77 -34.91
CA PRO A 198 2.19 -30.37 -34.26
C PRO A 198 1.44 -31.64 -33.83
N ASN A 199 1.33 -31.86 -32.53
CA ASN A 199 0.45 -32.88 -31.95
C ASN A 199 -1.01 -32.47 -32.21
N SER A 200 -1.55 -32.89 -33.35
CA SER A 200 -2.99 -33.01 -33.58
C SER A 200 -3.46 -34.34 -32.97
N ALA A 201 -3.42 -34.43 -31.65
CA ALA A 201 -4.07 -35.50 -30.90
C ALA A 201 -5.14 -34.84 -30.04
N GLY A 202 -6.39 -34.91 -30.52
CA GLY A 202 -7.56 -34.44 -29.81
C GLY A 202 -7.63 -35.11 -28.45
N TYR A 203 -7.72 -34.29 -27.40
CA TYR A 203 -8.13 -34.77 -26.08
C TYR A 203 -9.53 -35.37 -26.21
N PRO A 204 -9.76 -36.63 -25.79
CA PRO A 204 -11.11 -37.12 -25.61
C PRO A 204 -11.77 -36.30 -24.48
N PRO A 205 -13.04 -35.89 -24.60
CA PRO A 205 -13.75 -35.27 -23.49
C PRO A 205 -13.88 -36.28 -22.33
N PRO A 206 -13.88 -35.80 -21.07
CA PRO A 206 -14.05 -36.67 -19.92
C PRO A 206 -15.44 -37.36 -19.95
N PRO A 207 -15.54 -38.60 -19.45
CA PRO A 207 -16.81 -39.32 -19.41
C PRO A 207 -17.80 -38.62 -18.47
N TYR A 208 -19.01 -38.37 -18.99
CA TYR A 208 -20.17 -37.96 -18.20
C TYR A 208 -20.54 -39.08 -17.24
N HIS A 209 -20.07 -38.98 -16.00
CA HIS A 209 -20.66 -39.71 -14.89
C HIS A 209 -21.89 -38.93 -14.40
N HIS A 210 -23.07 -39.48 -14.66
CA HIS A 210 -24.28 -39.14 -13.92
C HIS A 210 -24.07 -39.54 -12.45
N GLN A 211 -23.88 -38.56 -11.58
CA GLN A 211 -24.11 -38.72 -10.14
C GLN A 211 -25.40 -37.98 -9.78
N PRO A 212 -26.33 -38.61 -9.03
CA PRO A 212 -27.47 -37.91 -8.47
C PRO A 212 -27.04 -36.96 -7.35
N ALA A 213 -27.75 -35.85 -7.26
CA ALA A 213 -27.53 -34.71 -6.39
C ALA A 213 -27.25 -35.04 -4.91
N ALA A 214 -26.26 -34.36 -4.34
CA ALA A 214 -26.14 -34.15 -2.89
C ALA A 214 -25.81 -32.67 -2.65
N TYR A 215 -26.78 -31.93 -2.12
CA TYR A 215 -26.66 -30.55 -1.70
C TYR A 215 -25.67 -30.41 -0.51
N PRO A 216 -24.93 -29.30 -0.39
CA PRO A 216 -24.25 -28.96 0.85
C PRO A 216 -25.28 -28.53 1.93
N PRO A 217 -24.94 -28.68 3.23
CA PRO A 217 -25.88 -28.47 4.32
C PRO A 217 -26.31 -27.00 4.44
N SER A 218 -27.62 -26.82 4.60
CA SER A 218 -28.31 -25.57 4.88
C SER A 218 -27.85 -24.93 6.19
N TYR A 219 -27.65 -23.61 6.14
CA TYR A 219 -27.55 -22.73 7.31
C TYR A 219 -28.74 -22.95 8.26
N PRO A 220 -28.57 -22.76 9.59
CA PRO A 220 -29.69 -22.84 10.52
C PRO A 220 -30.73 -21.73 10.21
N PRO A 221 -32.03 -21.99 10.39
CA PRO A 221 -33.05 -20.98 10.15
C PRO A 221 -32.96 -19.91 11.24
N THR A 222 -32.58 -18.70 10.85
CA THR A 222 -32.89 -17.51 11.65
C THR A 222 -34.39 -17.28 11.57
N SER A 223 -35.04 -17.52 12.70
CA SER A 223 -36.30 -16.96 13.18
C SER A 223 -36.99 -15.95 12.24
N SER A 224 -38.16 -16.36 11.74
CA SER A 224 -39.39 -15.56 11.64
C SER A 224 -39.29 -14.09 11.17
N TYR A 225 -39.73 -13.87 9.93
CA TYR A 225 -40.34 -12.62 9.47
C TYR A 225 -41.43 -12.17 10.46
N PRO A 226 -41.48 -10.90 10.91
CA PRO A 226 -42.66 -10.37 11.57
C PRO A 226 -43.77 -10.07 10.53
N PRO A 227 -45.06 -10.18 10.90
CA PRO A 227 -46.19 -10.00 10.01
C PRO A 227 -46.34 -8.53 9.56
N PRO A 228 -47.01 -8.27 8.42
CA PRO A 228 -47.41 -6.92 8.06
C PRO A 228 -48.69 -6.54 8.82
N TYR A 229 -48.73 -5.28 9.28
CA TYR A 229 -49.86 -4.56 9.88
C TYR A 229 -50.31 -4.97 11.29
N SER A 230 -49.98 -4.12 12.26
CA SER A 230 -50.85 -3.76 13.37
C SER A 230 -50.53 -2.32 13.80
N SER A 231 -51.57 -1.51 13.81
CA SER A 231 -51.66 -0.14 14.31
C SER A 231 -50.83 0.12 15.57
N TYR A 232 -50.02 1.17 15.55
CA TYR A 232 -49.46 1.77 16.76
C TYR A 232 -50.59 2.09 17.76
N PRO A 233 -50.47 1.71 19.05
CA PRO A 233 -51.29 2.31 20.09
C PRO A 233 -50.92 3.81 20.22
N PRO A 234 -51.89 4.70 20.46
CA PRO A 234 -51.58 6.10 20.71
C PRO A 234 -50.76 6.25 22.00
N PRO A 235 -49.93 7.31 22.12
CA PRO A 235 -49.18 7.60 23.34
C PRO A 235 -50.14 7.79 24.53
N PRO A 236 -49.70 7.51 25.78
CA PRO A 236 -50.51 7.78 26.97
C PRO A 236 -50.86 9.26 27.01
N GLN A 237 -52.16 9.56 27.07
CA GLN A 237 -52.65 10.91 27.28
C GLN A 237 -52.22 11.36 28.68
N ASP A 238 -51.41 12.42 28.72
CA ASP A 238 -51.22 13.22 29.93
C ASP A 238 -52.58 13.84 30.30
N PRO A 239 -53.12 13.61 31.51
CA PRO A 239 -54.41 14.17 31.93
C PRO A 239 -54.40 15.70 32.08
N HIS A 240 -53.28 16.38 31.77
CA HIS A 240 -53.17 17.84 31.84
C HIS A 240 -53.02 18.58 30.50
N TYR A 241 -53.26 17.93 29.36
CA TYR A 241 -53.21 18.62 28.07
C TYR A 241 -54.53 19.35 27.73
N TYR A 242 -54.61 20.64 28.10
CA TYR A 242 -55.66 21.54 27.59
C TYR A 242 -55.39 21.86 26.11
N PRO A 243 -56.38 21.78 25.20
CA PRO A 243 -56.20 22.26 23.84
C PRO A 243 -56.03 23.79 23.85
N PRO A 244 -55.15 24.37 23.00
CA PRO A 244 -55.10 25.81 22.84
C PRO A 244 -56.41 26.27 22.23
N GLY A 245 -57.15 27.09 22.99
CA GLY A 245 -58.33 27.77 22.51
C GLY A 245 -57.99 28.62 21.28
N SER A 246 -58.87 28.61 20.30
CA SER A 246 -58.83 29.48 19.14
C SER A 246 -58.99 30.94 19.59
N TYR A 247 -57.87 31.64 19.79
CA TYR A 247 -57.89 33.08 19.93
C TYR A 247 -58.26 33.71 18.58
N PRO A 248 -59.25 34.62 18.52
CA PRO A 248 -59.47 35.41 17.32
C PRO A 248 -58.25 36.33 17.07
N PRO A 249 -57.91 36.62 15.80
CA PRO A 249 -56.80 37.51 15.49
C PRO A 249 -57.06 38.92 16.07
N PRO A 250 -56.02 39.63 16.53
CA PRO A 250 -56.16 41.01 16.97
C PRO A 250 -56.63 41.90 15.81
N PRO A 251 -57.46 42.93 16.09
CA PRO A 251 -57.91 43.85 15.05
C PRO A 251 -56.73 44.59 14.42
N TYR A 252 -56.76 44.73 13.11
CA TYR A 252 -55.77 45.48 12.34
C TYR A 252 -55.65 46.93 12.85
N PRO A 253 -54.44 47.50 12.94
CA PRO A 253 -54.28 48.91 13.22
C PRO A 253 -54.88 49.76 12.08
N PRO A 254 -55.48 50.92 12.38
CA PRO A 254 -56.03 51.78 11.36
C PRO A 254 -54.92 52.32 10.42
N PRO A 255 -55.21 52.52 9.13
CA PRO A 255 -54.26 53.11 8.20
C PRO A 255 -53.91 54.55 8.61
N PRO A 256 -52.66 54.99 8.42
CA PRO A 256 -52.29 56.38 8.62
C PRO A 256 -53.01 57.27 7.58
N PHE A 257 -53.44 58.43 8.07
CA PHE A 257 -54.26 59.49 7.45
C PHE A 257 -54.21 59.63 5.92
#